data_AF-A0A1S3NUA2-F1
#
_entry.id   AF-A0A1S3NUA2-F1
#
_cell.length_a   1.000
_cell.length_b   1.000
_cell.length_c   1.000
_cell.angle_alpha   90.00
_cell.angle_beta   90.00
_cell.angle_gamma   90.00
#
_symmetry.space_group_name_H-M   'P 1'
#
loop_
_entity.id
_entity.type
_entity.pdbx_description
1 polymer ?
#
loop_
_entity_poly.entity_id
_entity_poly.type
_entity_poly.pdbx_seq_one_letter_code
_entity_poly.pdbx_strand_id
1 'polypeptide(L)'
;MTMAYESGVNLFDTAEVYAAGKAEVILGNIIKKKCWRRSSLVITTKLYWGGKAETERGLSRKHIIEGLKGSLQRLQLEYVDVVFANRPDTNTPMEEIVRAMTYVINQGMSMYWGTSRWTAMEIMEAYSVARQFNLIPPVCEQAEYHLFQREKVEVQLPELYHKIGVGAMTWSPLACGIITGKYQNGIPETSRASMKSYQWLKEKIVSEDGRKQQAKLKELGHIAEKLGCTLPQLAVAWCLRNEGVSSVLLGSSSPEQLTENLGSIQFLPKMTSHVVSDIDHILGNKPYSKKEYRS
;
A
#
# COMPACT_ATOMS: atom_id res chain seq x y z
N MET A 1 5.56 -14.65 6.60
CA MET A 1 5.95 -14.87 5.19
C MET A 1 5.63 -16.28 4.72
N THR A 2 6.13 -17.34 5.36
CA THR A 2 5.81 -18.74 5.00
C THR A 2 4.31 -19.01 4.83
N MET A 3 3.52 -18.70 5.86
CA MET A 3 2.06 -18.83 5.80
C MET A 3 1.42 -18.07 4.64
N ALA A 4 1.89 -16.86 4.33
CA ALA A 4 1.38 -16.08 3.20
C ALA A 4 1.69 -16.76 1.86
N TYR A 5 2.96 -17.17 1.66
CA TYR A 5 3.39 -17.85 0.45
C TYR A 5 2.67 -19.18 0.22
N GLU A 6 2.52 -19.99 1.27
CA GLU A 6 1.80 -21.27 1.23
C GLU A 6 0.28 -21.07 1.00
N SER A 7 -0.26 -19.90 1.35
CA SER A 7 -1.64 -19.50 1.03
C SER A 7 -1.78 -18.90 -0.38
N GLY A 8 -0.73 -18.92 -1.20
CA GLY A 8 -0.74 -18.42 -2.58
C GLY A 8 -0.34 -16.96 -2.77
N VAL A 9 0.03 -16.24 -1.70
CA VAL A 9 0.52 -14.86 -1.81
C VAL A 9 1.92 -14.85 -2.43
N ASN A 10 2.08 -14.16 -3.56
CA ASN A 10 3.38 -13.97 -4.22
C ASN A 10 3.97 -12.56 -4.01
N LEU A 11 3.16 -11.56 -3.65
CA LEU A 11 3.57 -10.17 -3.48
C LEU A 11 4.06 -9.88 -2.05
N PHE A 12 5.30 -9.39 -1.93
CA PHE A 12 5.91 -8.96 -0.68
C PHE A 12 6.55 -7.59 -0.83
N ASP A 13 6.10 -6.65 0.00
CA ASP A 13 6.49 -5.25 -0.05
C ASP A 13 7.35 -4.83 1.14
N THR A 14 8.34 -3.97 0.88
CA THR A 14 9.23 -3.39 1.89
C THR A 14 9.69 -1.97 1.49
N ALA A 15 10.63 -1.39 2.23
CA ALA A 15 11.26 -0.11 1.92
C ALA A 15 12.63 -0.02 2.59
N GLU A 16 13.54 0.79 2.01
CA GLU A 16 14.85 1.06 2.62
C GLU A 16 14.73 1.68 4.02
N VAL A 17 13.70 2.49 4.26
CA VAL A 17 13.48 3.20 5.52
C VAL A 17 12.94 2.29 6.62
N TYR A 18 12.34 1.15 6.28
CA TYR A 18 11.66 0.30 7.26
C TYR A 18 12.65 -0.35 8.22
N ALA A 19 12.54 0.08 9.48
CA ALA A 19 13.48 -0.26 10.54
C ALA A 19 14.96 0.00 10.15
N ALA A 20 15.20 1.09 9.40
CA ALA A 20 16.51 1.47 8.87
C ALA A 20 17.20 0.31 8.10
N GLY A 21 16.50 -0.23 7.09
CA GLY A 21 16.96 -1.32 6.25
C GLY A 21 16.83 -2.72 6.86
N LYS A 22 16.55 -2.87 8.16
CA LYS A 22 16.44 -4.20 8.80
C LYS A 22 15.29 -5.03 8.25
N ALA A 23 14.20 -4.39 7.81
CA ALA A 23 13.08 -5.11 7.20
C ALA A 23 13.50 -5.83 5.91
N GLU A 24 14.32 -5.19 5.07
CA GLU A 24 14.87 -5.78 3.84
C GLU A 24 15.82 -6.93 4.15
N VAL A 25 16.68 -6.80 5.18
CA VAL A 25 17.57 -7.89 5.62
C VAL A 25 16.77 -9.11 6.07
N ILE A 26 15.72 -8.91 6.87
CA ILE A 26 14.85 -10.00 7.33
C ILE A 26 14.15 -10.66 6.14
N LEU A 27 13.57 -9.88 5.22
CA LEU A 27 12.90 -10.39 4.04
C LEU A 27 13.84 -11.23 3.17
N GLY A 28 15.03 -10.70 2.87
CA GLY A 28 16.06 -11.39 2.09
C GLY A 28 16.52 -12.70 2.73
N ASN A 29 16.77 -12.69 4.04
CA ASN A 29 17.13 -13.89 4.79
C ASN A 29 16.05 -14.96 4.73
N ILE A 30 14.76 -14.60 4.78
CA ILE A 30 13.67 -15.57 4.68
C ILE A 30 13.62 -16.16 3.27
N ILE A 31 13.70 -15.34 2.21
CA ILE A 31 13.69 -15.82 0.82
C ILE A 31 14.83 -16.80 0.59
N LYS A 32 16.05 -16.43 1.01
CA LYS A 32 17.25 -17.27 0.89
C LYS A 32 17.12 -18.57 1.69
N LYS A 33 16.67 -18.51 2.95
CA LYS A 33 16.51 -19.69 3.81
C LYS A 33 15.44 -20.65 3.30
N LYS A 34 14.35 -20.13 2.72
CA LYS A 34 13.26 -20.96 2.20
C LYS A 34 13.53 -21.52 0.81
N CYS A 35 14.56 -21.02 0.11
CA CYS A 35 14.93 -21.42 -1.25
C CYS A 35 13.73 -21.39 -2.22
N TRP A 36 12.81 -20.45 -2.03
CA TRP A 36 11.71 -20.26 -2.98
C TRP A 36 12.27 -19.76 -4.31
N ARG A 37 11.67 -20.21 -5.42
CA ARG A 37 12.12 -19.78 -6.74
C ARG A 37 11.92 -18.27 -6.86
N ARG A 38 12.96 -17.54 -7.27
CA ARG A 38 12.85 -16.09 -7.48
C ARG A 38 11.73 -15.72 -8.46
N SER A 39 11.48 -16.57 -9.46
CA SER A 39 10.44 -16.42 -10.46
C SER A 39 9.01 -16.64 -9.95
N SER A 40 8.80 -17.16 -8.74
CA SER A 40 7.47 -17.29 -8.12
C SER A 40 7.16 -16.18 -7.10
N LEU A 41 8.05 -15.19 -6.97
CA LEU A 41 7.91 -14.09 -6.02
C LEU A 41 7.81 -12.76 -6.78
N VAL A 42 6.98 -11.86 -6.24
CA VAL A 42 6.94 -10.45 -6.61
C VAL A 42 7.42 -9.65 -5.39
N ILE A 43 8.65 -9.16 -5.45
CA ILE A 43 9.29 -8.38 -4.39
C ILE A 43 9.26 -6.91 -4.79
N THR A 44 8.72 -6.05 -3.92
CA THR A 44 8.70 -4.61 -4.14
C THR A 44 9.42 -3.88 -3.02
N THR A 45 10.18 -2.84 -3.37
CA THR A 45 10.79 -1.94 -2.37
C THR A 45 10.54 -0.48 -2.73
N LYS A 46 10.62 0.40 -1.73
CA LYS A 46 10.41 1.84 -1.86
C LYS A 46 11.66 2.63 -1.49
N LEU A 47 11.96 3.65 -2.29
CA LEU A 47 13.10 4.57 -2.10
C LEU A 47 12.61 5.99 -1.82
N TYR A 48 13.22 6.62 -0.81
CA TYR A 48 13.21 8.07 -0.54
C TYR A 48 14.09 8.43 0.67
N TRP A 49 14.21 7.55 1.67
CA TRP A 49 14.93 7.81 2.93
C TRP A 49 15.92 6.68 3.21
N GLY A 50 17.13 6.76 2.66
CA GLY A 50 18.17 5.74 2.84
C GLY A 50 19.16 6.03 3.96
N GLY A 51 19.23 7.27 4.45
CA GLY A 51 20.20 7.64 5.47
C GLY A 51 20.01 9.03 6.07
N LYS A 52 21.03 9.50 6.78
CA LYS A 52 20.99 10.77 7.51
C LYS A 52 21.58 11.92 6.71
N ALA A 53 22.54 11.65 5.83
CA ALA A 53 23.16 12.67 5.01
C ALA A 53 22.14 13.28 4.02
N GLU A 54 22.41 14.51 3.59
CA GLU A 54 21.51 15.24 2.68
C GLU A 54 21.31 14.50 1.36
N THR A 55 22.34 13.80 0.89
CA THR A 55 22.34 13.05 -0.36
C THR A 55 21.81 11.61 -0.24
N GLU A 56 21.44 11.17 0.97
CA GLU A 56 20.87 9.84 1.24
C GLU A 56 19.33 9.88 1.35
N ARG A 57 18.71 10.88 0.71
CA ARG A 57 17.25 11.03 0.62
C ARG A 57 16.80 11.63 -0.71
N GLY A 58 15.49 11.58 -0.95
CA GLY A 58 14.84 12.16 -2.13
C GLY A 58 14.78 11.18 -3.29
N LEU A 59 14.55 11.71 -4.49
CA LEU A 59 14.42 10.97 -5.74
C LEU A 59 15.43 11.42 -6.80
N SER A 60 16.53 12.05 -6.37
CA SER A 60 17.66 12.33 -7.25
C SER A 60 18.19 11.05 -7.88
N ARG A 61 18.78 11.16 -9.07
CA ARG A 61 19.43 10.03 -9.76
C ARG A 61 20.47 9.36 -8.87
N LYS A 62 21.21 10.15 -8.08
CA LYS A 62 22.18 9.65 -7.10
C LYS A 62 21.50 8.73 -6.10
N HIS A 63 20.46 9.22 -5.40
CA HIS A 63 19.79 8.44 -4.35
C HIS A 63 19.03 7.24 -4.91
N ILE A 64 18.35 7.35 -6.05
CA ILE A 64 17.64 6.22 -6.66
C ILE A 64 18.60 5.06 -6.94
N ILE A 65 19.77 5.35 -7.55
CA ILE A 65 20.73 4.30 -7.90
C ILE A 65 21.42 3.75 -6.65
N GLU A 66 21.91 4.61 -5.76
CA GLU A 66 22.63 4.19 -4.55
C GLU A 66 21.71 3.49 -3.54
N GLY A 67 20.52 4.05 -3.32
CA GLY A 67 19.47 3.48 -2.46
C GLY A 67 19.02 2.11 -2.95
N LEU A 68 18.73 1.94 -4.25
CA LEU A 68 18.35 0.64 -4.79
C LEU A 68 19.47 -0.40 -4.67
N LYS A 69 20.74 -0.02 -4.96
CA LYS A 69 21.88 -0.92 -4.74
C LYS A 69 21.97 -1.37 -3.28
N GLY A 70 21.82 -0.44 -2.34
CA GLY A 70 21.79 -0.76 -0.91
C GLY A 70 20.64 -1.69 -0.53
N SER A 71 19.44 -1.45 -1.06
CA SER A 71 18.27 -2.32 -0.87
C SER A 71 18.50 -3.73 -1.41
N LEU A 72 18.99 -3.87 -2.64
CA LEU A 72 19.29 -5.16 -3.27
C LEU A 72 20.34 -5.94 -2.47
N GLN A 73 21.38 -5.27 -1.99
CA GLN A 73 22.38 -5.88 -1.11
C GLN A 73 21.76 -6.42 0.18
N ARG A 74 20.92 -5.62 0.86
CA ARG A 74 20.23 -6.05 2.09
C ARG A 74 19.26 -7.21 1.82
N LEU A 75 18.54 -7.16 0.71
CA LEU A 75 17.63 -8.21 0.25
C LEU A 75 18.35 -9.48 -0.21
N GLN A 76 19.65 -9.41 -0.52
CA GLN A 76 20.40 -10.49 -1.17
C GLN A 76 19.74 -10.93 -2.48
N LEU A 77 19.27 -9.94 -3.27
CA LEU A 77 18.63 -10.15 -4.56
C LEU A 77 19.36 -9.35 -5.64
N GLU A 78 19.36 -9.87 -6.87
CA GLU A 78 19.90 -9.15 -8.03
C GLU A 78 18.93 -8.06 -8.52
N TYR A 79 17.63 -8.29 -8.36
CA TYR A 79 16.58 -7.37 -8.78
C TYR A 79 15.33 -7.46 -7.89
N VAL A 80 14.58 -6.35 -7.83
CA VAL A 80 13.19 -6.32 -7.35
C VAL A 80 12.23 -6.30 -8.53
N ASP A 81 11.00 -6.77 -8.35
CA ASP A 81 10.00 -6.75 -9.44
C ASP A 81 9.49 -5.33 -9.67
N VAL A 82 9.27 -4.56 -8.59
CA VAL A 82 8.89 -3.15 -8.68
C VAL A 82 9.66 -2.31 -7.67
N VAL A 83 10.36 -1.28 -8.17
CA VAL A 83 10.91 -0.22 -7.33
C VAL A 83 9.95 0.97 -7.31
N PHE A 84 9.64 1.46 -6.12
CA PHE A 84 8.67 2.54 -5.93
C PHE A 84 9.37 3.82 -5.46
N ALA A 85 8.95 4.97 -6.00
CA ALA A 85 9.16 6.27 -5.36
C ALA A 85 8.25 6.36 -4.12
N ASN A 86 8.81 6.37 -2.90
CA ASN A 86 8.02 6.23 -1.66
C ASN A 86 7.02 7.39 -1.42
N ARG A 87 7.39 8.59 -1.90
CA ARG A 87 6.61 9.84 -1.89
C ARG A 87 7.10 10.76 -3.01
N PRO A 88 6.37 11.83 -3.38
CA PRO A 88 6.91 12.86 -4.28
C PRO A 88 8.13 13.56 -3.70
N ASP A 89 9.03 14.01 -4.58
CA ASP A 89 10.18 14.83 -4.26
C ASP A 89 10.07 16.17 -4.99
N THR A 90 9.86 17.25 -4.25
CA THR A 90 9.73 18.61 -4.81
C THR A 90 11.07 19.22 -5.19
N ASN A 91 12.19 18.59 -4.82
CA ASN A 91 13.54 19.11 -5.06
C ASN A 91 14.22 18.46 -6.27
N THR A 92 13.63 17.41 -6.84
CA THR A 92 14.17 16.71 -8.01
C THR A 92 13.21 16.86 -9.19
N PRO A 93 13.66 17.35 -10.36
CA PRO A 93 12.82 17.44 -11.55
C PRO A 93 12.28 16.08 -12.01
N MET A 94 11.03 16.04 -12.50
CA MET A 94 10.39 14.80 -12.94
C MET A 94 11.20 14.04 -14.01
N GLU A 95 11.82 14.77 -14.94
CA GLU A 95 12.69 14.18 -15.96
C GLU A 95 13.84 13.37 -15.36
N GLU A 96 14.50 13.90 -14.32
CA GLU A 96 15.60 13.20 -13.66
C GLU A 96 15.10 11.92 -12.98
N ILE A 97 13.96 12.00 -12.28
CA ILE A 97 13.34 10.85 -11.58
C ILE A 97 13.03 9.75 -12.60
N VAL A 98 12.32 10.06 -13.69
CA VAL A 98 11.90 9.08 -14.69
C VAL A 98 13.11 8.49 -15.43
N ARG A 99 14.14 9.29 -15.73
CA ARG A 99 15.41 8.79 -16.32
C ARG A 99 16.16 7.86 -15.36
N ALA A 100 16.17 8.17 -14.06
CA ALA A 100 16.82 7.33 -13.05
C ALA A 100 16.08 5.99 -12.87
N MET A 101 14.75 6.01 -12.79
CA MET A 101 13.92 4.81 -12.73
C MET A 101 14.07 3.95 -13.98
N THR A 102 14.06 4.58 -15.17
CA THR A 102 14.32 3.89 -16.44
C THR A 102 15.72 3.27 -16.47
N TYR A 103 16.73 3.99 -15.96
CA TYR A 103 18.09 3.48 -15.90
C TYR A 103 18.19 2.22 -15.04
N VAL A 104 17.65 2.21 -13.82
CA VAL A 104 17.75 1.03 -12.95
C VAL A 104 17.01 -0.18 -13.52
N ILE A 105 15.94 0.03 -14.30
CA ILE A 105 15.27 -1.04 -15.05
C ILE A 105 16.18 -1.57 -16.16
N ASN A 106 16.74 -0.69 -16.99
CA ASN A 106 17.63 -1.09 -18.07
C ASN A 106 18.94 -1.75 -17.58
N GLN A 107 19.34 -1.50 -16.33
CA GLN A 107 20.45 -2.19 -15.67
C GLN A 107 20.05 -3.55 -15.05
N GLY A 108 18.79 -3.96 -15.17
CA GLY A 108 18.29 -5.21 -14.61
C GLY A 108 18.16 -5.19 -13.08
N MET A 109 18.20 -4.03 -12.43
CA MET A 109 18.06 -3.90 -10.96
C MET A 109 16.58 -3.90 -10.52
N SER A 110 15.67 -3.58 -11.43
CA SER A 110 14.23 -3.68 -11.24
C SER A 110 13.55 -4.13 -12.54
N MET A 111 12.44 -4.85 -12.46
CA MET A 111 11.65 -5.17 -13.67
C MET A 111 10.75 -3.99 -14.08
N TYR A 112 10.13 -3.34 -13.12
CA TYR A 112 9.25 -2.19 -13.32
C TYR A 112 9.49 -1.12 -12.26
N TRP A 113 8.83 0.04 -12.39
CA TRP A 113 8.79 1.03 -11.33
C TRP A 113 7.37 1.58 -11.13
N GLY A 114 7.14 2.15 -9.95
CA GLY A 114 5.86 2.75 -9.59
C GLY A 114 6.01 3.96 -8.68
N THR A 115 4.87 4.58 -8.40
CA THR A 115 4.76 5.74 -7.51
C THR A 115 4.07 5.36 -6.21
N SER A 116 4.23 6.14 -5.16
CA SER A 116 3.51 5.96 -3.89
C SER A 116 3.24 7.33 -3.28
N ARG A 117 1.97 7.60 -2.93
CA ARG A 117 1.51 8.89 -2.39
C ARG A 117 1.57 10.05 -3.39
N TRP A 118 1.73 9.76 -4.68
CA TRP A 118 1.75 10.79 -5.71
C TRP A 118 0.33 11.20 -6.09
N THR A 119 0.12 12.47 -6.38
CA THR A 119 -1.15 12.96 -6.94
C THR A 119 -1.36 12.41 -8.36
N ALA A 120 -2.60 12.38 -8.83
CA ALA A 120 -2.88 11.98 -10.22
C ALA A 120 -2.17 12.89 -11.24
N MET A 121 -1.94 14.16 -10.90
CA MET A 121 -1.19 15.10 -11.73
C MET A 121 0.28 14.68 -11.86
N GLU A 122 0.97 14.41 -10.75
CA GLU A 122 2.38 14.00 -10.77
C GLU A 122 2.58 12.66 -11.49
N ILE A 123 1.63 11.72 -11.36
CA ILE A 123 1.68 10.45 -12.10
C ILE A 123 1.54 10.69 -13.61
N MET A 124 0.63 11.58 -14.02
CA MET A 124 0.47 11.96 -15.42
C MET A 124 1.69 12.72 -15.95
N GLU A 125 2.33 13.55 -15.11
CA GLU A 125 3.58 14.23 -15.46
C GLU A 125 4.71 13.23 -15.72
N ALA A 126 4.88 12.24 -14.84
CA ALA A 126 5.83 11.14 -15.05
C ALA A 126 5.56 10.38 -16.35
N TYR A 127 4.30 10.10 -16.65
CA TYR A 127 3.91 9.48 -17.92
C TYR A 127 4.23 10.38 -19.11
N SER A 128 3.94 11.68 -19.03
CA SER A 128 4.21 12.67 -20.07
C SER A 128 5.70 12.74 -20.40
N VAL A 129 6.54 12.85 -19.36
CA VAL A 129 8.00 12.80 -19.47
C VAL A 129 8.46 11.49 -20.13
N ALA A 130 7.89 10.36 -19.71
CA ALA A 130 8.25 9.07 -20.28
C ALA A 130 7.93 8.99 -21.78
N ARG A 131 6.77 9.49 -22.20
CA ARG A 131 6.40 9.53 -23.63
C ARG A 131 7.25 10.51 -24.42
N GLN A 132 7.52 11.69 -23.88
CA GLN A 132 8.30 12.72 -24.56
C GLN A 132 9.74 12.27 -24.84
N PHE A 133 10.36 11.54 -23.90
CA PHE A 133 11.78 11.16 -23.98
C PHE A 133 12.01 9.67 -24.25
N ASN A 134 10.96 8.92 -24.64
CA ASN A 134 11.00 7.48 -24.87
C ASN A 134 11.61 6.69 -23.68
N LEU A 135 11.14 7.02 -22.48
CA LEU A 135 11.52 6.37 -21.22
C LEU A 135 10.40 5.43 -20.76
N ILE A 136 10.64 4.71 -19.66
CA ILE A 136 9.71 3.73 -19.13
C ILE A 136 8.74 4.43 -18.17
N PRO A 137 7.41 4.41 -18.40
CA PRO A 137 6.42 4.99 -17.49
C PRO A 137 6.20 4.13 -16.23
N PRO A 138 5.65 4.70 -15.14
CA PRO A 138 5.31 3.92 -13.95
C PRO A 138 4.13 2.99 -14.24
N VAL A 139 4.12 1.79 -13.65
CA VAL A 139 3.07 0.78 -13.88
C VAL A 139 2.01 0.72 -12.78
N CYS A 140 2.31 1.27 -11.60
CA CYS A 140 1.48 1.14 -10.41
C CYS A 140 1.63 2.36 -9.50
N GLU A 141 0.52 2.76 -8.87
CA GLU A 141 0.52 3.67 -7.72
C GLU A 141 0.23 2.89 -6.43
N GLN A 142 1.05 3.10 -5.41
CA GLN A 142 0.85 2.55 -4.07
C GLN A 142 0.08 3.55 -3.18
N ALA A 143 -1.24 3.38 -3.05
CA ALA A 143 -2.14 4.36 -2.40
C ALA A 143 -2.79 3.85 -1.11
N GLU A 144 -3.05 4.75 -0.16
CA GLU A 144 -3.84 4.42 1.04
C GLU A 144 -5.28 4.13 0.62
N TYR A 145 -5.81 2.98 1.04
CA TYR A 145 -7.21 2.66 0.80
C TYR A 145 -7.78 1.85 1.95
N HIS A 146 -8.85 2.37 2.54
CA HIS A 146 -9.62 1.73 3.58
C HIS A 146 -10.96 2.45 3.75
N LEU A 147 -11.83 1.95 4.63
CA LEU A 147 -13.18 2.50 4.85
C LEU A 147 -13.21 4.02 5.11
N PHE A 148 -12.18 4.57 5.76
CA PHE A 148 -12.06 6.00 6.04
C PHE A 148 -11.17 6.82 5.09
N GLN A 149 -10.61 6.22 4.04
CA GLN A 149 -9.74 6.88 3.05
C GLN A 149 -10.02 6.28 1.67
N ARG A 150 -10.81 6.98 0.86
CA ARG A 150 -11.46 6.40 -0.32
C ARG A 150 -11.23 7.16 -1.63
N GLU A 151 -11.25 8.49 -1.54
CA GLU A 151 -11.38 9.40 -2.69
C GLU A 151 -10.37 9.11 -3.80
N LYS A 152 -9.06 9.10 -3.49
CA LYS A 152 -8.01 8.84 -4.49
C LYS A 152 -8.23 7.51 -5.25
N VAL A 153 -8.48 6.43 -4.53
CA VAL A 153 -8.56 5.08 -5.12
C VAL A 153 -9.89 4.83 -5.83
N GLU A 154 -10.99 5.41 -5.35
CA GLU A 154 -12.31 5.23 -5.95
C GLU A 154 -12.59 6.23 -7.10
N VAL A 155 -11.92 7.39 -7.13
CA VAL A 155 -12.19 8.45 -8.11
C VAL A 155 -11.02 8.70 -9.06
N GLN A 156 -9.80 8.85 -8.54
CA GLN A 156 -8.66 9.29 -9.36
C GLN A 156 -7.95 8.12 -10.06
N LEU A 157 -7.69 7.02 -9.34
CA LEU A 157 -6.93 5.89 -9.90
C LEU A 157 -7.66 5.15 -11.04
N PRO A 158 -9.00 4.99 -11.05
CA PRO A 158 -9.68 4.39 -12.19
C PRO A 158 -9.48 5.20 -13.48
N GLU A 159 -9.49 6.53 -13.39
CA GLU A 159 -9.20 7.40 -14.55
C GLU A 159 -7.76 7.26 -15.03
N LEU A 160 -6.78 7.12 -14.12
CA LEU A 160 -5.39 6.85 -14.50
C LEU A 160 -5.23 5.48 -15.17
N TYR A 161 -5.89 4.45 -14.64
CA TYR A 161 -5.89 3.13 -15.26
C TYR A 161 -6.41 3.18 -16.69
N HIS A 162 -7.58 3.81 -16.91
CA HIS A 162 -8.17 3.91 -18.24
C HIS A 162 -7.35 4.76 -19.22
N LYS A 163 -6.65 5.80 -18.74
CA LYS A 163 -5.88 6.71 -19.61
C LYS A 163 -4.48 6.20 -19.94
N ILE A 164 -3.79 5.65 -18.95
CA ILE A 164 -2.35 5.35 -19.04
C ILE A 164 -1.97 3.95 -18.53
N GLY A 165 -2.92 3.15 -18.07
CA GLY A 165 -2.70 1.76 -17.65
C GLY A 165 -2.07 1.60 -16.26
N VAL A 166 -2.02 2.65 -15.44
CA VAL A 166 -1.46 2.58 -14.08
C VAL A 166 -2.42 1.80 -13.17
N GLY A 167 -1.94 0.68 -12.62
CA GLY A 167 -2.68 -0.11 -11.64
C GLY A 167 -2.64 0.47 -10.22
N ALA A 168 -3.48 -0.05 -9.33
CA ALA A 168 -3.54 0.36 -7.94
C ALA A 168 -3.13 -0.79 -7.00
N MET A 169 -2.07 -0.56 -6.23
CA MET A 169 -1.67 -1.43 -5.12
C MET A 169 -1.93 -0.68 -3.82
N THR A 170 -2.86 -1.17 -3.00
CA THR A 170 -3.33 -0.39 -1.85
C THR A 170 -2.65 -0.79 -0.55
N TRP A 171 -2.57 0.14 0.41
CA TRP A 171 -1.95 -0.09 1.71
C TRP A 171 -2.79 0.42 2.88
N SER A 172 -2.46 -0.08 4.08
CA SER A 172 -3.19 0.14 5.34
C SER A 172 -4.70 -0.15 5.25
N PRO A 173 -5.15 -1.31 4.76
CA PRO A 173 -6.58 -1.64 4.64
C PRO A 173 -7.32 -1.59 5.99
N LEU A 174 -6.58 -1.76 7.10
CA LEU A 174 -7.11 -1.69 8.46
C LEU A 174 -6.76 -0.38 9.19
N ALA A 175 -6.32 0.64 8.45
CA ALA A 175 -5.91 1.96 8.97
C ALA A 175 -4.96 1.83 10.19
N CYS A 176 -3.81 1.15 10.01
CA CYS A 176 -2.86 0.85 11.09
C CYS A 176 -3.42 0.03 12.27
N GLY A 177 -4.54 -0.67 12.06
CA GLY A 177 -5.23 -1.47 13.08
C GLY A 177 -6.43 -0.77 13.72
N ILE A 178 -6.74 0.47 13.32
CA ILE A 178 -7.91 1.22 13.81
C ILE A 178 -9.20 0.46 13.53
N ILE A 179 -9.32 -0.10 12.31
CA ILE A 179 -10.54 -0.75 11.83
C ILE A 179 -10.82 -2.09 12.51
N THR A 180 -9.87 -2.67 13.27
CA THR A 180 -10.13 -3.93 13.97
C THR A 180 -11.01 -3.76 15.22
N GLY A 181 -11.38 -2.52 15.59
CA GLY A 181 -12.13 -2.23 16.81
C GLY A 181 -11.30 -2.31 18.11
N LYS A 182 -10.01 -2.66 18.06
CA LYS A 182 -9.17 -2.87 19.25
C LYS A 182 -8.97 -1.64 20.14
N TYR A 183 -9.34 -0.46 19.63
CA TYR A 183 -9.16 0.83 20.31
C TYR A 183 -10.43 1.39 20.95
N GLN A 184 -11.54 0.66 20.94
CA GLN A 184 -12.81 1.11 21.51
C GLN A 184 -12.70 1.45 23.00
N ASN A 185 -11.86 0.72 23.75
CA ASN A 185 -11.68 0.87 25.19
C ASN A 185 -10.30 1.46 25.56
N GLY A 186 -9.74 2.31 24.69
CA GLY A 186 -8.43 2.92 24.89
C GLY A 186 -7.32 2.28 24.06
N ILE A 187 -6.05 2.54 24.41
CA ILE A 187 -4.89 2.08 23.64
C ILE A 187 -4.30 0.82 24.29
N PRO A 188 -4.42 -0.38 23.67
CA PRO A 188 -3.79 -1.58 24.22
C PRO A 188 -2.26 -1.46 24.21
N GLU A 189 -1.60 -1.98 25.25
CA GLU A 189 -0.14 -1.88 25.44
C GLU A 189 0.67 -2.55 24.33
N THR A 190 0.16 -3.63 23.75
CA THR A 190 0.81 -4.38 22.65
C THR A 190 0.47 -3.84 21.26
N SER A 191 -0.32 -2.77 21.18
CA SER A 191 -0.81 -2.24 19.90
C SER A 191 0.24 -1.37 19.19
N ARG A 192 0.06 -1.13 17.88
CA ARG A 192 0.94 -0.21 17.14
C ARG A 192 0.96 1.21 17.73
N ALA A 193 -0.18 1.66 18.27
CA ALA A 193 -0.35 3.01 18.81
C ALA A 193 0.32 3.22 20.19
N SER A 194 0.78 2.17 20.87
CA SER A 194 1.56 2.30 22.11
C SER A 194 3.06 2.51 21.85
N MET A 195 3.53 2.24 20.63
CA MET A 195 4.95 2.35 20.27
C MET A 195 5.39 3.82 20.21
N LYS A 196 6.58 4.12 20.77
CA LYS A 196 7.11 5.50 20.85
C LYS A 196 7.19 6.23 19.50
N SER A 197 7.51 5.51 18.42
CA SER A 197 7.58 6.07 17.06
C SER A 197 6.22 6.31 16.40
N TYR A 198 5.11 5.94 17.06
CA TYR A 198 3.74 6.00 16.54
C TYR A 198 2.83 6.91 17.39
N GLN A 199 3.42 7.89 18.07
CA GLN A 199 2.66 8.87 18.87
C GLN A 199 1.58 9.60 18.05
N TRP A 200 1.87 9.92 16.79
CA TRP A 200 0.90 10.49 15.83
C TRP A 200 -0.35 9.59 15.62
N LEU A 201 -0.20 8.26 15.71
CA LEU A 201 -1.31 7.32 15.55
C LEU A 201 -2.19 7.33 16.80
N LYS A 202 -1.57 7.41 17.99
CA LYS A 202 -2.30 7.57 19.25
C LYS A 202 -3.13 8.84 19.24
N GLU A 203 -2.54 9.96 18.82
CA GLU A 203 -3.22 11.26 18.69
C GLU A 203 -4.40 11.17 17.71
N LYS A 204 -4.20 10.53 16.54
CA LYS A 204 -5.27 10.28 15.58
C LYS A 204 -6.42 9.48 16.19
N ILE A 205 -6.14 8.43 16.95
CA ILE A 205 -7.16 7.57 17.58
C ILE A 205 -7.98 8.31 18.64
N VAL A 206 -7.32 9.10 19.50
CA VAL A 206 -8.00 9.80 20.61
C VAL A 206 -8.66 11.12 20.19
N SER A 207 -8.37 11.59 18.97
CA SER A 207 -9.01 12.77 18.38
C SER A 207 -10.52 12.63 18.26
N GLU A 208 -11.22 13.74 18.05
CA GLU A 208 -12.66 13.73 17.82
C GLU A 208 -13.05 12.88 16.60
N ASP A 209 -12.31 13.02 15.50
CA ASP A 209 -12.54 12.24 14.28
C ASP A 209 -12.22 10.75 14.50
N GLY A 210 -11.19 10.44 15.28
CA GLY A 210 -10.89 9.07 15.69
C GLY A 210 -12.04 8.44 16.47
N ARG A 211 -12.65 9.17 17.42
CA ARG A 211 -13.83 8.70 18.16
C ARG A 211 -15.05 8.52 17.25
N LYS A 212 -15.30 9.44 16.31
CA LYS A 212 -16.36 9.28 15.29
C LYS A 212 -16.15 8.03 14.44
N GLN A 213 -14.91 7.73 14.05
CA GLN A 213 -14.57 6.49 13.34
C GLN A 213 -14.86 5.25 14.20
N GLN A 214 -14.51 5.25 15.49
CA GLN A 214 -14.82 4.14 16.40
C GLN A 214 -16.32 3.88 16.54
N ALA A 215 -17.16 4.93 16.58
CA ALA A 215 -18.61 4.78 16.59
C ALA A 215 -19.13 4.07 15.33
N LYS A 216 -18.66 4.50 14.15
CA LYS A 216 -19.00 3.85 12.87
C LYS A 216 -18.52 2.39 12.81
N LEU A 217 -17.35 2.08 13.38
CA LEU A 217 -16.85 0.70 13.47
C LEU A 217 -17.76 -0.20 14.31
N LYS A 218 -18.43 0.33 15.33
CA LYS A 218 -19.42 -0.42 16.11
C LYS A 218 -20.62 -0.80 15.25
N GLU A 219 -21.14 0.14 14.46
CA GLU A 219 -22.24 -0.12 13.53
C GLU A 219 -21.85 -1.11 12.43
N LEU A 220 -20.64 -0.98 11.87
CA LEU A 220 -20.09 -1.94 10.91
C LEU A 220 -19.88 -3.34 11.51
N GLY A 221 -19.62 -3.41 12.82
CA GLY A 221 -19.55 -4.68 13.56
C GLY A 221 -20.83 -5.50 13.42
N HIS A 222 -22.00 -4.87 13.43
CA HIS A 222 -23.28 -5.56 13.23
C HIS A 222 -23.43 -6.11 11.81
N ILE A 223 -22.87 -5.45 10.79
CA ILE A 223 -22.82 -6.00 9.43
C ILE A 223 -21.87 -7.21 9.40
N ALA A 224 -20.69 -7.10 10.01
CA ALA A 224 -19.72 -8.19 10.06
C ALA A 224 -20.32 -9.45 10.72
N GLU A 225 -21.01 -9.28 11.86
CA GLU A 225 -21.74 -10.34 12.58
C GLU A 225 -22.79 -11.03 11.68
N LYS A 226 -23.64 -10.25 11.01
CA LYS A 226 -24.66 -10.77 10.08
C LYS A 226 -24.06 -11.58 8.94
N LEU A 227 -22.89 -11.17 8.45
CA LEU A 227 -22.18 -11.87 7.37
C LEU A 227 -21.35 -13.07 7.87
N GLY A 228 -21.22 -13.25 9.19
CA GLY A 228 -20.44 -14.30 9.81
C GLY A 228 -18.93 -14.10 9.63
N CYS A 229 -18.45 -12.85 9.66
CA CYS A 229 -17.04 -12.50 9.51
C CYS A 229 -16.57 -11.55 10.61
N THR A 230 -15.26 -11.40 10.75
CA THR A 230 -14.69 -10.37 11.62
C THR A 230 -14.69 -9.00 10.92
N LEU A 231 -14.61 -7.91 11.70
CA LEU A 231 -14.52 -6.56 11.13
C LEU A 231 -13.26 -6.36 10.26
N PRO A 232 -12.07 -6.91 10.60
CA PRO A 232 -10.93 -6.94 9.69
C PRO A 232 -11.22 -7.65 8.36
N GLN A 233 -11.89 -8.81 8.41
CA GLN A 233 -12.25 -9.54 7.19
C GLN A 233 -13.21 -8.76 6.31
N LEU A 234 -14.24 -8.15 6.91
CA LEU A 234 -15.16 -7.26 6.20
C LEU A 234 -14.41 -6.12 5.51
N ALA A 235 -13.50 -5.45 6.22
CA ALA A 235 -12.78 -4.29 5.70
C ALA A 235 -11.81 -4.64 4.56
N VAL A 236 -11.09 -5.75 4.66
CA VAL A 236 -10.19 -6.21 3.59
C VAL A 236 -10.98 -6.70 2.38
N ALA A 237 -12.06 -7.47 2.58
CA ALA A 237 -12.96 -7.89 1.49
C ALA A 237 -13.59 -6.67 0.80
N TRP A 238 -13.99 -5.66 1.57
CA TRP A 238 -14.50 -4.40 1.04
C TRP A 238 -13.46 -3.69 0.18
N CYS A 239 -12.18 -3.65 0.58
CA CYS A 239 -11.13 -3.05 -0.25
C CYS A 239 -10.95 -3.81 -1.58
N LEU A 240 -10.98 -5.13 -1.53
CA LEU A 240 -10.83 -6.02 -2.70
C LEU A 240 -12.07 -6.06 -3.60
N ARG A 241 -13.23 -5.55 -3.17
CA ARG A 241 -14.44 -5.49 -4.01
C ARG A 241 -14.26 -4.61 -5.26
N ASN A 242 -13.34 -3.66 -5.19
CA ASN A 242 -13.06 -2.73 -6.27
C ASN A 242 -12.11 -3.40 -7.26
N GLU A 243 -12.61 -3.77 -8.44
CA GLU A 243 -11.81 -4.41 -9.50
C GLU A 243 -10.65 -3.53 -9.99
N GLY A 244 -10.70 -2.22 -9.77
CA GLY A 244 -9.58 -1.30 -10.05
C GLY A 244 -8.40 -1.46 -9.08
N VAL A 245 -8.59 -2.12 -7.93
CA VAL A 245 -7.53 -2.46 -6.97
C VAL A 245 -6.93 -3.80 -7.36
N SER A 246 -5.68 -3.78 -7.84
CA SER A 246 -4.96 -4.98 -8.25
C SER A 246 -4.52 -5.84 -7.06
N SER A 247 -4.17 -5.21 -5.93
CA SER A 247 -3.80 -5.92 -4.70
C SER A 247 -3.94 -5.03 -3.46
N VAL A 248 -4.09 -5.67 -2.30
CA VAL A 248 -4.17 -5.03 -0.99
C VAL A 248 -3.02 -5.53 -0.12
N LEU A 249 -2.12 -4.64 0.28
CA LEU A 249 -0.99 -4.94 1.16
C LEU A 249 -1.46 -5.12 2.59
N LEU A 250 -1.37 -6.35 3.09
CA LEU A 250 -1.70 -6.70 4.46
C LEU A 250 -0.53 -6.42 5.40
N GLY A 251 -0.86 -5.97 6.62
CA GLY A 251 0.09 -5.84 7.72
C GLY A 251 -0.41 -6.59 8.96
N SER A 252 0.39 -7.52 9.47
CA SER A 252 0.07 -8.36 10.63
C SER A 252 1.23 -8.39 11.63
N SER A 253 0.94 -8.32 12.92
CA SER A 253 1.94 -8.50 13.99
C SER A 253 1.98 -9.91 14.56
N SER A 254 1.05 -10.78 14.18
CA SER A 254 1.00 -12.19 14.62
C SER A 254 0.47 -13.11 13.50
N PRO A 255 0.74 -14.43 13.57
CA PRO A 255 0.20 -15.40 12.63
C PRO A 255 -1.33 -15.43 12.59
N GLU A 256 -1.99 -15.26 13.74
CA GLU A 256 -3.45 -15.31 13.87
C GLU A 256 -4.11 -14.18 13.08
N GLN A 257 -3.56 -12.96 13.19
CA GLN A 257 -4.01 -11.82 12.39
C GLN A 257 -3.81 -12.06 10.89
N LEU A 258 -2.73 -12.72 10.49
CA LEU A 258 -2.49 -13.03 9.09
C LEU A 258 -3.52 -14.06 8.58
N THR A 259 -3.74 -15.15 9.31
CA THR A 259 -4.76 -16.15 8.98
C THR A 259 -6.15 -15.52 8.88
N GLU A 260 -6.51 -14.68 9.85
CA GLU A 260 -7.78 -13.94 9.85
C GLU A 260 -7.92 -13.09 8.57
N ASN A 261 -6.91 -12.26 8.27
CA ASN A 261 -6.93 -11.34 7.14
C ASN A 261 -6.89 -12.05 5.77
N LEU A 262 -6.25 -13.22 5.67
CA LEU A 262 -6.29 -14.04 4.45
C LEU A 262 -7.69 -14.64 4.24
N GLY A 263 -8.40 -14.97 5.32
CA GLY A 263 -9.78 -15.44 5.29
C GLY A 263 -10.78 -14.44 4.67
N SER A 264 -10.42 -13.16 4.56
CA SER A 264 -11.24 -12.10 3.92
C SER A 264 -11.73 -12.47 2.53
N ILE A 265 -10.96 -13.25 1.77
CA ILE A 265 -11.30 -13.68 0.41
C ILE A 265 -12.63 -14.46 0.39
N GLN A 266 -12.94 -15.21 1.45
CA GLN A 266 -14.19 -16.00 1.55
C GLN A 266 -15.44 -15.11 1.64
N PHE A 267 -15.27 -13.82 1.97
CA PHE A 267 -16.36 -12.88 2.16
C PHE A 267 -16.54 -11.94 0.96
N LEU A 268 -15.66 -12.00 -0.05
CA LEU A 268 -15.81 -11.25 -1.30
C LEU A 268 -17.15 -11.50 -2.01
N PRO A 269 -17.61 -12.75 -2.19
CA PRO A 269 -18.91 -13.02 -2.81
C PRO A 269 -20.10 -12.45 -2.02
N LYS A 270 -19.92 -12.14 -0.73
CA LYS A 270 -20.95 -11.55 0.14
C LYS A 270 -20.98 -10.02 0.07
N MET A 271 -20.05 -9.38 -0.65
CA MET A 271 -20.04 -7.92 -0.87
C MET A 271 -21.07 -7.53 -1.95
N THR A 272 -22.34 -7.81 -1.69
CA THR A 272 -23.45 -7.45 -2.59
C THR A 272 -23.68 -5.94 -2.61
N SER A 273 -24.39 -5.44 -3.62
CA SER A 273 -24.75 -4.01 -3.71
C SER A 273 -25.49 -3.51 -2.46
N HIS A 274 -26.34 -4.34 -1.86
CA HIS A 274 -27.02 -4.02 -0.60
C HIS A 274 -26.03 -3.85 0.56
N VAL A 275 -25.12 -4.80 0.76
CA VAL A 275 -24.11 -4.72 1.82
C VAL A 275 -23.21 -3.49 1.64
N VAL A 276 -22.79 -3.22 0.39
CA VAL A 276 -21.98 -2.04 0.09
C VAL A 276 -22.75 -0.75 0.36
N SER A 277 -24.04 -0.70 0.02
CA SER A 277 -24.91 0.45 0.31
C SER A 277 -25.07 0.69 1.82
N ASP A 278 -25.24 -0.36 2.61
CA ASP A 278 -25.32 -0.25 4.08
C ASP A 278 -24.01 0.28 4.67
N ILE A 279 -22.87 -0.22 4.18
CA ILE A 279 -21.54 0.27 4.58
C ILE A 279 -21.37 1.74 4.17
N ASP A 280 -21.76 2.12 2.95
CA ASP A 280 -21.70 3.51 2.47
C ASP A 280 -22.57 4.45 3.31
N HIS A 281 -23.76 4.00 3.74
CA HIS A 281 -24.66 4.76 4.60
C HIS A 281 -24.02 5.03 5.97
N ILE A 282 -23.48 4.01 6.63
CA ILE A 282 -22.80 4.14 7.93
C ILE A 282 -21.56 5.04 7.81
N LEU A 283 -20.77 4.84 6.75
CA LEU A 283 -19.55 5.59 6.56
C LEU A 283 -19.82 7.05 6.19
N GLY A 284 -20.89 7.35 5.45
CA GLY A 284 -21.28 8.70 5.04
C GLY A 284 -20.17 9.44 4.29
N ASN A 285 -19.31 8.70 3.58
CA ASN A 285 -18.10 9.24 2.94
C ASN A 285 -17.88 8.68 1.53
N LYS A 286 -18.93 8.15 0.90
CA LYS A 286 -18.86 7.69 -0.50
C LYS A 286 -18.40 8.88 -1.36
N PRO A 287 -17.24 8.79 -2.05
CA PRO A 287 -16.72 9.91 -2.80
C PRO A 287 -17.58 10.13 -4.05
N TYR A 288 -17.74 11.40 -4.44
CA TYR A 288 -18.51 11.79 -5.61
C TYR A 288 -17.76 11.40 -6.90
N SER A 289 -18.42 10.70 -7.82
CA SER A 289 -17.91 10.44 -9.16
C SER A 289 -18.67 11.27 -10.19
N LYS A 290 -17.95 11.97 -11.08
CA LYS A 290 -18.55 12.79 -12.16
C LYS A 290 -19.50 12.00 -13.08
N LYS A 291 -19.40 10.66 -13.13
CA LYS A 291 -20.29 9.81 -13.94
C LYS A 291 -21.75 9.81 -13.43
N GLU A 292 -21.99 10.10 -12.14
CA GLU A 292 -23.34 10.14 -11.56
C GLU A 292 -24.14 11.42 -11.92
N TYR A 293 -23.53 12.41 -12.60
CA TYR A 293 -24.20 13.67 -12.99
C TYR A 293 -25.01 13.58 -14.29
N ARG A 294 -24.90 12.47 -15.05
CA ARG A 294 -25.52 12.30 -16.37
C ARG A 294 -26.61 11.22 -16.42
N SER A 295 -27.03 10.71 -15.26
CA SER A 295 -28.09 9.72 -15.10
C SER A 295 -29.28 10.31 -14.37
#